data_AF-A0ABC8LWF0-F1
#
_entry.id   AF-A0ABC8LWF0-F1
#
_cell.length_a   1.000
_cell.length_b   1.000
_cell.length_c   1.000
_cell.angle_alpha   90.00
_cell.angle_beta   90.00
_cell.angle_gamma   90.00
#
_symmetry.space_group_name_H-M   'P 1'
#
loop_
_entity.id
_entity.type
_entity.pdbx_description
1 polymer ?
#
loop_
_entity_poly.entity_id
_entity_poly.type
_entity_poly.pdbx_seq_one_letter_code
_entity_poly.pdbx_strand_id
1 'polypeptide(L)'
;MQLSSASVLPMVLKAAIELDLLEIMAKNDDFSGPQMSPSKLASHLPTKNPDAHVMLDRILRLLASHSILTCSDKVLMESWYHLKDAVLEGGIPFDKGYGMSTFVYHGKYQ
;
A
#
# COMPACT_ATOMS: atom_id res chain seq x y z
N MET A 1 -7.66 -5.79 -19.99
CA MET A 1 -9.04 -6.31 -20.01
C MET A 1 -9.37 -6.79 -18.59
N GLN A 2 -10.38 -6.22 -17.93
CA GLN A 2 -10.77 -6.61 -16.55
C GLN A 2 -11.48 -7.97 -16.51
N LEU A 3 -12.38 -8.22 -17.48
CA LEU A 3 -13.15 -9.47 -17.56
C LEU A 3 -12.27 -10.69 -17.85
N SER A 4 -11.20 -10.53 -18.64
CA SER A 4 -10.27 -11.63 -18.93
C SER A 4 -9.46 -12.09 -17.70
N SER A 5 -9.36 -11.25 -16.67
CA SER A 5 -8.67 -11.53 -15.41
C SER A 5 -9.61 -11.55 -14.20
N ALA A 6 -10.92 -11.70 -14.41
CA ALA A 6 -11.92 -11.63 -13.35
C ALA A 6 -11.75 -12.71 -12.27
N SER A 7 -11.10 -13.83 -12.60
CA SER A 7 -10.77 -14.89 -11.64
C SER A 7 -9.67 -14.50 -10.65
N VAL A 8 -8.87 -13.47 -10.93
CA VAL A 8 -7.74 -13.08 -10.09
C VAL A 8 -8.21 -12.58 -8.73
N LEU A 9 -9.25 -11.74 -8.68
CA LEU A 9 -9.80 -11.22 -7.43
C LEU A 9 -10.27 -12.33 -6.46
N PRO A 10 -11.18 -13.26 -6.83
CA PRO A 10 -11.64 -14.30 -5.92
C PRO A 10 -10.52 -15.23 -5.46
N MET A 11 -9.53 -15.52 -6.32
CA MET A 11 -8.37 -16.34 -5.93
C MET A 11 -7.50 -15.63 -4.89
N VAL A 12 -7.22 -14.34 -5.08
CA VAL A 12 -6.41 -13.56 -4.14
C VAL A 12 -7.14 -13.31 -2.83
N LEU A 13 -8.46 -13.04 -2.88
CA LEU A 13 -9.28 -12.93 -1.68
C LEU A 13 -9.29 -14.24 -0.88
N LYS A 14 -9.45 -15.38 -1.56
CA LYS A 14 -9.36 -16.70 -0.91
C LYS A 14 -8.01 -16.90 -0.21
N ALA A 15 -6.90 -16.59 -0.87
CA ALA A 15 -5.57 -16.69 -0.26
C ALA A 15 -5.40 -15.75 0.94
N ALA A 16 -5.94 -14.54 0.88
CA ALA A 16 -5.90 -13.60 1.99
C ALA A 16 -6.69 -14.09 3.22
N ILE A 17 -7.79 -14.80 2.99
CA ILE A 17 -8.57 -15.46 4.06
C ILE A 17 -7.80 -16.65 4.63
N GLU A 18 -7.20 -17.49 3.79
CA GLU A 18 -6.43 -18.67 4.24
C GLU A 18 -5.16 -18.29 5.03
N LEU A 19 -4.60 -17.10 4.76
CA LEU A 19 -3.50 -16.53 5.51
C LEU A 19 -3.95 -15.70 6.72
N ASP A 20 -5.26 -15.65 7.00
CA ASP A 20 -5.85 -14.89 8.11
C ASP A 20 -5.50 -13.39 8.11
N LEU A 21 -5.17 -12.82 6.93
CA LEU A 21 -4.64 -11.46 6.85
C LEU A 21 -5.61 -10.42 7.40
N LEU A 22 -6.91 -10.59 7.11
CA LEU A 22 -7.96 -9.67 7.55
C LEU A 22 -8.19 -9.75 9.06
N GLU A 23 -8.11 -10.95 9.65
CA GLU A 23 -8.20 -11.11 11.11
C GLU A 23 -6.98 -10.54 11.81
N ILE A 24 -5.77 -10.79 11.29
CA ILE A 24 -4.54 -10.21 11.82
C ILE A 24 -4.63 -8.68 11.78
N MET A 25 -5.13 -8.10 10.69
CA MET A 25 -5.37 -6.66 10.59
C MET A 25 -6.37 -6.14 11.63
N ALA A 26 -7.48 -6.87 11.84
CA ALA A 26 -8.54 -6.46 12.78
C ALA A 26 -8.13 -6.58 14.25
N LYS A 27 -7.27 -7.56 14.60
CA LYS A 27 -6.88 -7.86 15.98
C LYS A 27 -5.75 -6.98 16.53
N ASN A 28 -5.01 -6.28 15.67
CA ASN A 28 -3.90 -5.44 16.13
C ASN A 28 -4.24 -3.97 15.89
N ASP A 29 -4.34 -3.20 16.97
CA ASP A 29 -4.59 -1.76 16.94
C ASP A 29 -3.51 -1.01 16.14
N ASP A 30 -2.30 -1.56 16.09
CA ASP A 30 -1.17 -1.07 15.29
C ASP A 30 -1.43 -1.04 13.78
N PHE A 31 -2.38 -1.83 13.26
CA PHE A 31 -2.78 -1.82 11.85
C PHE A 31 -3.96 -0.88 11.55
N SER A 32 -4.66 -0.39 12.59
CA SER A 32 -5.60 0.73 12.47
C SER A 32 -4.87 2.08 12.29
N GLY A 33 -3.56 2.08 12.53
CA GLY A 33 -2.71 3.23 12.35
C GLY A 33 -2.25 3.46 10.90
N PRO A 34 -1.72 4.65 10.59
CA PRO A 34 -1.43 5.07 9.22
C PRO A 34 -0.24 4.37 8.52
N GLN A 35 0.34 3.32 9.10
CA GLN A 35 1.53 2.62 8.61
C GLN A 35 1.41 1.12 8.87
N MET A 36 0.44 0.49 8.20
CA MET A 36 0.55 -0.95 8.00
C MET A 36 1.58 -1.21 6.89
N SER A 37 2.79 -1.62 7.27
CA SER A 37 3.78 -2.13 6.30
C SER A 37 3.57 -3.64 6.05
N PRO A 38 3.63 -4.12 4.80
CA PRO A 38 3.58 -5.55 4.48
C PRO A 38 4.63 -6.41 5.23
N SER A 39 5.76 -5.81 5.62
CA SER A 39 6.78 -6.50 6.43
C SER A 39 6.32 -6.78 7.85
N LYS A 40 5.56 -5.84 8.46
CA LYS A 40 4.97 -6.03 9.78
C LYS A 40 3.93 -7.15 9.73
N LEU A 41 3.07 -7.17 8.72
CA LEU A 41 2.12 -8.27 8.51
C LEU A 41 2.82 -9.62 8.35
N ALA A 42 3.90 -9.68 7.57
CA ALA A 42 4.68 -10.90 7.38
C ALA A 42 5.24 -11.46 8.69
N SER A 43 5.61 -10.58 9.64
CA SER A 43 6.17 -11.00 10.94
C SER A 43 5.16 -11.72 11.86
N HIS A 44 3.85 -11.50 11.64
CA HIS A 44 2.78 -12.20 12.36
C HIS A 44 2.40 -13.55 11.74
N LEU A 45 2.93 -13.86 10.55
CA LEU A 45 2.69 -15.14 9.89
C LEU A 45 3.77 -16.16 10.31
N PRO A 46 3.42 -17.45 10.41
CA PRO A 46 4.39 -18.52 10.69
C PRO A 46 5.24 -18.84 9.44
N THR A 47 5.94 -17.84 8.90
CA THR A 47 6.72 -17.95 7.67
C THR A 47 8.21 -17.67 7.91
N LYS A 48 9.06 -18.39 7.16
CA LYS A 48 10.50 -18.14 7.08
C LYS A 48 10.90 -17.53 5.73
N ASN A 49 9.94 -17.25 4.86
CA ASN A 49 10.19 -16.73 3.52
C ASN A 49 10.58 -15.24 3.60
N PRO A 50 11.81 -14.87 3.22
CA PRO A 50 12.24 -13.46 3.25
C PRO A 50 11.42 -12.58 2.31
N ASP A 51 10.89 -13.13 1.23
CA ASP A 51 10.11 -12.41 0.21
C ASP A 51 8.60 -12.36 0.53
N ALA A 52 8.17 -12.88 1.69
CA ALA A 52 6.76 -12.91 2.06
C ALA A 52 6.13 -11.51 2.04
N HIS A 53 6.84 -10.51 2.53
CA HIS A 53 6.38 -9.13 2.56
C HIS A 53 6.07 -8.57 1.16
N VAL A 54 6.86 -8.93 0.14
CA VAL A 54 6.62 -8.51 -1.26
C VAL A 54 5.35 -9.17 -1.81
N MET A 55 5.13 -10.45 -1.51
CA MET A 55 3.92 -11.17 -1.94
C MET A 55 2.67 -10.59 -1.26
N LEU A 56 2.76 -10.29 0.03
CA LEU A 56 1.69 -9.65 0.79
C LEU A 56 1.36 -8.25 0.25
N ASP A 57 2.36 -7.43 -0.07
CA ASP A 57 2.13 -6.11 -0.68
C ASP A 57 1.26 -6.22 -1.95
N ARG A 58 1.57 -7.19 -2.82
CA ARG A 58 0.81 -7.41 -4.06
C ARG A 58 -0.62 -7.88 -3.79
N ILE A 59 -0.83 -8.74 -2.79
CA ILE A 59 -2.16 -9.18 -2.35
C ILE A 59 -2.96 -7.97 -1.86
N LEU A 60 -2.40 -7.22 -0.90
CA LEU A 60 -3.07 -6.07 -0.29
C LEU A 60 -3.40 -5.00 -1.33
N ARG A 61 -2.50 -4.72 -2.27
CA ARG A 61 -2.71 -3.74 -3.34
C ARG A 61 -3.84 -4.13 -4.29
N LEU A 62 -3.99 -5.42 -4.61
CA LEU A 62 -5.12 -5.90 -5.42
C LEU A 62 -6.44 -5.80 -4.66
N LEU A 63 -6.45 -6.13 -3.36
CA LEU A 63 -7.66 -5.99 -2.54
C LEU A 63 -8.05 -4.51 -2.40
N ALA A 64 -7.08 -3.62 -2.23
CA ALA A 64 -7.30 -2.19 -2.19
C ALA A 64 -7.84 -1.62 -3.51
N SER A 65 -7.35 -2.11 -4.66
CA SER A 65 -7.86 -1.66 -5.97
C SER A 65 -9.32 -2.05 -6.22
N HIS A 66 -9.84 -3.03 -5.47
CA HIS A 66 -11.25 -3.45 -5.49
C HIS A 66 -12.05 -2.89 -4.31
N SER A 67 -11.52 -1.88 -3.60
CA SER A 67 -12.15 -1.23 -2.44
C SER A 67 -12.46 -2.16 -1.26
N ILE A 68 -11.81 -3.32 -1.19
CA ILE A 68 -11.92 -4.24 -0.04
C ILE A 68 -11.08 -3.71 1.12
N LEU A 69 -9.93 -3.09 0.81
CA LEU A 69 -9.05 -2.43 1.77
C LEU A 69 -8.87 -0.96 1.37
N THR A 70 -8.61 -0.09 2.35
CA THR A 70 -8.20 1.29 2.09
C THR A 70 -6.67 1.38 2.13
N CYS A 71 -6.06 1.84 1.05
CA CYS A 71 -4.63 2.17 1.02
C CYS A 71 -4.46 3.67 1.24
N SER A 72 -3.74 4.05 2.29
CA SER A 72 -3.38 5.45 2.55
C SER A 72 -1.87 5.59 2.45
N ASP A 73 -1.39 6.10 1.32
CA ASP A 73 0.00 6.50 1.20
C ASP A 73 0.11 7.94 1.72
N LYS A 74 0.63 8.10 2.94
CA LYS A 74 0.86 9.42 3.53
C LYS A 74 1.72 10.30 2.64
N VAL A 75 2.70 9.70 1.96
CA VAL A 75 3.65 10.46 1.15
C VAL A 75 2.92 11.10 -0.02
N LEU A 76 2.05 10.31 -0.65
CA LEU A 76 1.13 10.80 -1.67
C LEU A 76 0.15 11.84 -1.12
N MET A 77 -0.44 11.60 0.06
CA MET A 77 -1.40 12.51 0.70
C MET A 77 -0.81 13.89 0.99
N GLU A 78 0.41 13.98 1.51
CA GLU A 78 1.08 15.27 1.71
C GLU A 78 1.30 16.04 0.40
N SER A 79 1.60 15.31 -0.67
CA SER A 79 1.77 15.92 -2.00
C SER A 79 0.47 16.57 -2.51
N TRP A 80 -0.71 16.07 -2.09
CA TRP A 80 -2.00 16.66 -2.46
C TRP A 80 -2.22 18.05 -1.85
N TYR A 81 -1.64 18.36 -0.69
CA TYR A 81 -1.72 19.71 -0.11
C TYR A 81 -1.01 20.77 -0.95
N HIS A 82 -0.03 20.36 -1.76
CA HIS A 82 0.73 21.23 -2.65
C HIS A 82 0.20 21.27 -4.09
N LEU A 83 -0.92 20.60 -4.38
CA LEU A 83 -1.49 20.55 -5.72
C LEU A 83 -1.89 21.95 -6.22
N LYS A 84 -2.51 22.75 -5.35
CA LYS A 84 -2.93 24.11 -5.69
C LYS A 84 -1.73 24.96 -6.12
N ASP A 85 -0.66 24.92 -5.35
CA ASP A 85 0.54 25.72 -5.61
C ASP A 85 1.27 25.23 -6.86
N ALA A 86 1.29 23.91 -7.10
CA ALA A 86 1.80 23.33 -8.34
C ALA A 86 1.03 23.78 -9.58
N VAL A 87 -0.30 23.91 -9.49
CA VAL A 87 -1.14 24.39 -10.60
C VAL A 87 -0.92 25.88 -10.87
N LEU A 88 -0.76 26.69 -9.81
CA LEU A 88 -0.61 28.15 -9.94
C LEU A 88 0.80 28.59 -10.33
N GLU A 89 1.82 27.94 -9.78
CA GLU A 89 3.22 28.38 -9.89
C GLU A 89 4.06 27.45 -10.80
N GLY A 90 3.49 26.32 -11.22
CA GLY A 90 4.19 25.27 -11.96
C GLY A 90 5.00 24.34 -11.04
N GLY A 91 5.39 23.19 -11.61
CA GLY A 91 6.15 22.14 -10.92
C GLY A 91 5.31 20.92 -10.56
N ILE A 92 5.93 19.96 -9.86
CA ILE A 92 5.29 18.71 -9.43
C ILE A 92 4.87 18.87 -7.96
N PRO A 93 3.61 18.54 -7.59
CA PRO A 93 3.13 18.69 -6.20
C PRO A 93 4.01 17.96 -5.18
N PHE A 94 4.47 16.76 -5.53
CA PHE A 94 5.38 15.97 -4.70
C PHE A 94 6.70 16.71 -4.43
N ASP A 95 7.34 17.23 -5.48
CA ASP A 95 8.62 17.92 -5.38
C ASP A 95 8.48 19.20 -4.54
N LYS A 96 7.34 19.88 -4.60
CA LYS A 96 7.03 21.03 -3.75
C LYS A 96 6.87 20.64 -2.27
N GLY A 97 6.28 19.48 -1.97
CA GLY A 97 6.11 19.01 -0.59
C GLY A 97 7.38 18.45 0.05
N TYR A 98 8.21 17.75 -0.74
CA TYR A 98 9.37 17.02 -0.22
C TYR A 98 10.72 17.65 -0.59
N GLY A 99 10.74 18.68 -1.43
CA GLY A 99 11.97 19.33 -1.91
C GLY A 99 12.86 18.43 -2.77
N MET A 100 12.37 17.26 -3.17
CA MET A 100 13.08 16.29 -4.00
C MET A 100 12.09 15.48 -4.84
N SER A 101 12.56 14.90 -5.93
CA SER A 101 11.70 14.08 -6.78
C SER A 101 11.27 12.78 -6.10
N THR A 102 10.12 12.25 -6.53
CA THR A 102 9.56 10.96 -6.09
C THR A 102 10.58 9.82 -6.15
N PHE A 103 11.38 9.77 -7.21
CA PHE A 103 12.42 8.76 -7.42
C PHE A 103 13.55 8.87 -6.39
N VAL A 104 14.00 10.08 -6.09
CA VAL A 104 15.05 10.32 -5.08
C VAL A 104 14.53 10.02 -3.68
N TYR A 105 13.28 10.38 -3.39
CA TYR A 105 12.64 10.09 -2.12
C TYR A 105 12.56 8.58 -1.86
N HIS A 106 11.99 7.80 -2.79
CA HIS A 106 11.87 6.36 -2.63
C HIS A 106 13.23 5.64 -2.59
N GLY A 107 14.24 6.14 -3.31
CA GLY A 107 15.59 5.59 -3.23
C GLY A 107 16.31 5.86 -1.89
N LYS A 108 15.85 6.83 -1.09
CA LYS A 108 16.42 7.17 0.23
C LYS A 108 15.70 6.52 1.40
N TYR A 109 14.40 6.22 1.26
CA TYR A 109 13.53 5.83 2.37
C TYR A 109 12.87 4.44 2.18
N GLN A 110 13.41 3.59 1.28
CA GLN A 110 13.05 2.17 1.17
C GLN A 110 13.87 1.29 2.11
#